data_AF-A0A2N2DE23-F1
#
_entry.id   AF-A0A2N2DE23-F1
#
_cell.length_a   1.000
_cell.length_b   1.000
_cell.length_c   1.000
_cell.angle_alpha   90.00
_cell.angle_beta   90.00
_cell.angle_gamma   90.00
#
_symmetry.space_group_name_H-M   'P 1'
#
loop_
_entity.id
_entity.type
_entity.pdbx_description
1 polymer ?
#
loop_
_entity_poly.entity_id
_entity_poly.type
_entity_poly.pdbx_seq_one_letter_code
_entity_poly.pdbx_strand_id
1 'polypeptide(L)'
;MLKVSARHTGPPLPEAEDPSCTPANQCLTVQILKSLFAPRFRPVIDRILMIPGLSGLVNIISLGENQLFHTIKMAEKAVMLPEHSLLQLGFTTEELVTAVLFHDIGKGGEIDDSTPVNFRLKAKKPPKLLQKYSVPDKAIFLDPIHRHIVKSVAVAEAHDLPLEIIEAVALHHHIKITPEVLQAVSGSLALTSFICEDIQHYRPSQYCASGSSLAQVLGILDQLCAIERRFGGKVYLSVEPDKMEDELVKDLIIGVADSTDPRLELLEVDLCGTESVILLDLCSFGAYVCTHSEYQVQAVKKDVLNTIRSLTRVNGSRQKDAVGLIGGDEFVIITPVKSIQAMEKIVHRVTSAIKTRTGLNCHVGFGFGSNIPENFHQARCKLNLRKDGTQRPDAIHPVFYGNIN
;
A
#
# COMPACT_ATOMS: atom_id res chain seq x y z
N MET A 1 9.46 -39.68 49.25
CA MET A 1 10.30 -38.51 48.93
C MET A 1 10.27 -38.30 47.41
N LEU A 2 9.43 -37.39 46.93
CA LEU A 2 9.34 -36.98 45.53
C LEU A 2 9.94 -35.57 45.43
N LYS A 3 11.03 -35.42 44.66
CA LYS A 3 11.58 -34.10 44.31
C LYS A 3 10.94 -33.63 43.00
N VAL A 4 10.10 -32.60 43.12
CA VAL A 4 9.58 -31.82 41.99
C VAL A 4 10.67 -30.85 41.55
N SER A 5 11.15 -30.98 40.31
CA SER A 5 12.02 -29.99 39.67
C SER A 5 11.15 -29.01 38.89
N ALA A 6 10.94 -27.82 39.46
CA ALA A 6 10.31 -26.71 38.75
C ALA A 6 11.24 -26.27 37.60
N ARG A 7 10.82 -26.46 36.35
CA ARG A 7 11.43 -25.78 35.20
C ARG A 7 10.78 -24.40 35.09
N HIS A 8 11.53 -23.36 35.42
CA HIS A 8 11.25 -22.00 34.98
C HIS A 8 11.36 -21.96 33.45
N THR A 9 10.24 -21.84 32.76
CA THR A 9 10.18 -21.37 31.38
C THR A 9 10.16 -19.85 31.41
N GLY A 10 11.33 -19.23 31.47
CA GLY A 10 11.48 -17.81 31.13
C GLY A 10 11.21 -17.59 29.63
N PRO A 11 10.91 -16.36 29.19
CA PRO A 11 10.79 -16.04 27.78
C PRO A 11 12.11 -16.31 27.04
N PRO A 12 12.08 -16.68 25.76
CA PRO A 12 13.29 -16.84 24.96
C PRO A 12 14.08 -15.52 24.95
N LEU A 13 15.39 -15.61 25.17
CA LEU A 13 16.31 -14.49 24.99
C LEU A 13 16.18 -13.95 23.56
N PRO A 14 16.32 -12.63 23.34
CA PRO A 14 16.30 -12.05 22.01
C PRO A 14 17.38 -12.72 21.14
N GLU A 15 17.03 -13.00 19.88
CA GLU A 15 17.97 -13.50 18.88
C GLU A 15 19.20 -12.58 18.82
N ALA A 16 20.38 -13.18 18.71
CA ALA A 16 21.66 -12.47 18.72
C ALA A 16 21.66 -11.31 17.71
N GLU A 17 22.09 -10.13 18.16
CA GLU A 17 22.21 -8.94 17.32
C GLU A 17 23.02 -9.24 16.05
N ASP A 18 22.47 -8.85 14.89
CA ASP A 18 23.12 -9.00 13.60
C ASP A 18 24.46 -8.23 13.60
N PRO A 19 25.61 -8.90 13.39
CA PRO A 19 26.94 -8.28 13.42
C PRO A 19 27.16 -7.20 12.35
N SER A 20 26.23 -7.00 11.40
CA SER A 20 26.25 -5.90 10.43
C SER A 20 25.86 -4.53 11.03
N CYS A 21 25.17 -4.52 12.18
CA CYS A 21 24.59 -3.33 12.79
C CYS A 21 25.51 -2.73 13.85
N THR A 22 26.66 -2.19 13.44
CA THR A 22 27.57 -1.52 14.38
C THR A 22 26.96 -0.22 14.92
N PRO A 23 27.25 0.19 16.17
CA PRO A 23 26.80 1.48 16.72
C PRO A 23 27.19 2.68 15.84
N ALA A 24 28.31 2.60 15.12
CA ALA A 24 28.74 3.62 14.18
C ALA A 24 27.81 3.76 12.97
N ASN A 25 27.35 2.63 12.41
CA ASN A 25 26.40 2.62 11.29
C ASN A 25 25.02 3.14 11.72
N GLN A 26 24.56 2.80 12.92
CA GLN A 26 23.29 3.30 13.47
C GLN A 26 23.32 4.82 13.67
N CYS A 27 24.42 5.36 14.23
CA CYS A 27 24.62 6.81 14.37
C CYS A 27 24.62 7.53 13.02
N LEU A 28 25.27 6.95 12.00
CA LEU A 28 25.30 7.53 10.65
C LEU A 28 23.89 7.55 10.03
N THR A 29 23.12 6.47 10.15
CA THR A 29 21.73 6.40 9.68
C THR A 29 20.87 7.50 10.30
N VAL A 30 20.97 7.72 11.60
CA VAL A 30 20.25 8.79 12.30
C VAL A 30 20.66 10.18 11.83
N GLN A 31 21.96 10.41 11.59
CA GLN A 31 22.43 11.68 11.04
C GLN A 31 21.88 11.95 9.63
N ILE A 32 21.86 10.92 8.78
CA ILE A 32 21.28 10.99 7.43
C ILE A 32 19.79 11.31 7.53
N LEU A 33 19.03 10.59 8.37
CA LEU A 33 17.60 10.86 8.56
C LEU A 33 17.34 12.30 9.04
N LYS A 34 18.12 12.80 10.01
CA LYS A 34 18.00 14.21 10.47
C LYS A 34 18.30 15.25 9.38
N SER A 35 19.04 14.87 8.33
CA SER A 35 19.33 15.74 7.18
C SER A 35 18.24 15.72 6.11
N LEU A 36 17.51 14.61 5.99
CA LEU A 36 16.47 14.41 4.98
C LEU A 36 15.10 14.93 5.43
N PHE A 37 14.83 14.95 6.74
CA PHE A 37 13.54 15.36 7.30
C PHE A 37 13.60 16.74 7.94
N ALA A 38 12.45 17.43 7.96
CA ALA A 38 12.37 18.78 8.53
C ALA A 38 12.78 18.81 10.02
N PRO A 39 13.36 19.92 10.53
CA PRO A 39 13.87 19.99 11.90
C PRO A 39 12.88 19.61 13.01
N ARG A 40 11.58 19.85 12.79
CA ARG A 40 10.51 19.47 13.72
C ARG A 40 10.38 17.97 13.97
N PHE A 41 10.90 17.12 13.08
CA PHE A 41 10.84 15.66 13.21
C PHE A 41 12.07 15.07 13.93
N ARG A 42 13.08 15.89 14.22
CA ARG A 42 14.30 15.42 14.90
C ARG A 42 14.04 14.72 16.24
N PRO A 43 13.12 15.18 17.11
CA PRO A 43 12.81 14.48 18.36
C PRO A 43 12.31 13.05 18.12
N VAL A 44 11.54 12.81 17.05
CA VAL A 44 11.08 11.48 16.68
C VAL A 44 12.24 10.61 16.19
N ILE A 45 13.11 11.19 15.35
CA ILE A 45 14.30 10.49 14.83
C ILE A 45 15.26 10.13 15.97
N ASP A 46 15.39 10.97 16.99
CA ASP A 46 16.22 10.72 18.17
C ASP A 46 15.73 9.52 18.99
N ARG A 47 14.42 9.26 19.00
CA ARG A 47 13.85 8.10 19.70
C ARG A 47 14.21 6.77 19.04
N ILE A 48 14.66 6.75 17.78
CA ILE A 48 15.00 5.50 17.07
C ILE A 48 16.12 4.74 17.80
N LEU A 49 17.13 5.44 18.31
CA LEU A 49 18.22 4.81 19.06
C LEU A 49 17.83 4.43 20.49
N MET A 50 16.74 4.99 21.00
CA MET A 50 16.27 4.75 22.35
C MET A 50 15.35 3.53 22.46
N ILE A 51 14.83 3.04 21.34
CA ILE A 51 13.91 1.89 21.29
C ILE A 51 14.67 0.67 20.77
N PRO A 52 15.05 -0.28 21.64
CA PRO A 52 15.67 -1.54 21.25
C PRO A 52 14.95 -2.25 20.11
N GLY A 53 15.68 -2.62 19.05
CA GLY A 53 15.17 -3.31 17.88
C GLY A 53 14.68 -2.41 16.74
N LEU A 54 14.37 -1.14 17.00
CA LEU A 54 13.84 -0.25 15.96
C LEU A 54 14.88 0.09 14.89
N SER A 55 16.14 0.26 15.28
CA SER A 55 17.26 0.45 14.35
C SER A 55 17.48 -0.76 13.43
N GLY A 56 17.08 -1.97 13.87
CA GLY A 56 17.17 -3.20 13.07
C GLY A 56 16.31 -3.17 11.81
N LEU A 57 15.24 -2.36 11.78
CA LEU A 57 14.40 -2.18 10.60
C LEU A 57 15.14 -1.59 9.39
N VAL A 58 16.32 -0.98 9.60
CA VAL A 58 17.16 -0.46 8.51
C VAL A 58 17.64 -1.58 7.59
N ASN A 59 17.74 -2.81 8.10
CA ASN A 59 18.21 -3.97 7.34
C ASN A 59 17.07 -4.76 6.69
N ILE A 60 15.80 -4.34 6.87
CA ILE A 60 14.65 -5.09 6.39
C ILE A 60 14.03 -4.35 5.21
N ILE A 61 13.88 -5.05 4.07
CA ILE A 61 13.15 -4.57 2.91
C ILE A 61 11.92 -5.43 2.74
N SER A 62 10.72 -4.85 2.79
CA SER A 62 9.48 -5.60 2.58
C SER A 62 8.59 -4.83 1.60
N LEU A 63 8.11 -5.54 0.58
CA LEU A 63 7.36 -4.97 -0.55
C LEU A 63 8.14 -3.84 -1.24
N GLY A 64 9.45 -4.02 -1.42
CA GLY A 64 10.35 -3.10 -2.10
C GLY A 64 10.68 -1.82 -1.33
N GLU A 65 10.28 -1.70 -0.06
CA GLU A 65 10.53 -0.53 0.79
C GLU A 65 11.34 -0.89 2.04
N ASN A 66 12.25 0.00 2.43
CA ASN A 66 12.97 -0.12 3.70
C ASN A 66 12.02 0.13 4.88
N GLN A 67 12.00 -0.79 5.86
CA GLN A 67 10.99 -0.74 6.92
C GLN A 67 11.23 0.39 7.93
N LEU A 68 12.48 0.79 8.19
CA LEU A 68 12.74 1.96 9.02
C LEU A 68 12.26 3.25 8.33
N PHE A 69 12.48 3.36 7.01
CA PHE A 69 11.98 4.48 6.22
C PHE A 69 10.46 4.56 6.24
N HIS A 70 9.75 3.43 6.07
CA HIS A 70 8.28 3.33 6.20
C HIS A 70 7.80 3.87 7.56
N THR A 71 8.39 3.39 8.67
CA THR A 71 8.05 3.86 10.02
C THR A 71 8.23 5.37 10.17
N ILE A 72 9.33 5.93 9.64
CA ILE A 72 9.60 7.36 9.74
C ILE A 72 8.62 8.16 8.86
N LYS A 73 8.26 7.66 7.68
CA LYS A 73 7.25 8.29 6.82
C LYS A 73 5.88 8.34 7.48
N MET A 74 5.48 7.26 8.15
CA MET A 74 4.26 7.27 8.96
C MET A 74 4.37 8.28 10.11
N ALA A 75 5.51 8.36 10.79
CA ALA A 75 5.68 9.28 11.91
C ALA A 75 5.69 10.75 11.46
N GLU A 76 6.22 11.05 10.28
CA GLU A 76 6.12 12.35 9.63
C GLU A 76 4.65 12.77 9.46
N LYS A 77 3.80 11.86 8.95
CA LYS A 77 2.36 12.11 8.80
C LYS A 77 1.66 12.25 10.15
N ALA A 78 2.00 11.44 11.13
CA ALA A 78 1.44 11.53 12.49
C ALA A 78 1.68 12.91 13.12
N VAL A 79 2.90 13.46 12.99
CA VAL A 79 3.26 14.78 13.51
C VAL A 79 2.65 15.93 12.69
N MET A 80 2.23 15.68 11.44
CA MET A 80 1.49 16.67 10.64
C MET A 80 0.02 16.80 11.06
N LEU A 81 -0.52 15.84 11.82
CA LEU A 81 -1.88 15.92 12.32
C LEU A 81 -1.99 16.98 13.43
N PRO A 82 -2.97 17.90 13.37
CA PRO A 82 -3.14 18.88 14.43
C PRO A 82 -3.51 18.24 15.77
N GLU A 83 -2.79 18.59 16.84
CA GLU A 83 -3.02 18.06 18.20
C GLU A 83 -4.50 18.18 18.63
N HIS A 84 -5.16 19.30 18.31
CA HIS A 84 -6.56 19.51 18.67
C HIS A 84 -7.51 18.46 18.04
N SER A 85 -7.21 17.98 16.82
CA SER A 85 -7.98 16.94 16.15
C SER A 85 -7.74 15.58 16.81
N LEU A 86 -6.51 15.29 17.22
CA LEU A 86 -6.17 14.05 17.93
C LEU A 86 -6.83 14.00 19.31
N LEU A 87 -6.82 15.11 20.05
CA LEU A 87 -7.47 15.21 21.36
C LEU A 87 -8.98 14.98 21.28
N GLN A 88 -9.64 15.45 20.21
CA GLN A 88 -11.05 15.16 19.95
C GLN A 88 -11.31 13.67 19.71
N LEU A 89 -10.34 12.96 19.13
CA LEU A 89 -10.38 11.52 18.93
C LEU A 89 -9.95 10.73 20.19
N GLY A 90 -9.51 11.42 21.24
CA GLY A 90 -9.22 10.85 22.56
C GLY A 90 -7.76 10.44 22.80
N PHE A 91 -6.80 10.96 22.03
CA PHE A 91 -5.38 10.66 22.20
C PHE A 91 -4.49 11.84 21.77
N THR A 92 -3.20 11.78 22.10
CA THR A 92 -2.21 12.84 21.85
C THR A 92 -1.31 12.50 20.66
N THR A 93 -0.59 13.50 20.12
CA THR A 93 0.44 13.23 19.10
C THR A 93 1.50 12.25 19.62
N GLU A 94 1.87 12.34 20.89
CA GLU A 94 2.90 11.49 21.49
C GLU A 94 2.47 10.02 21.55
N GLU A 95 1.21 9.74 21.89
CA GLU A 95 0.65 8.39 21.86
C GLU A 95 0.61 7.83 20.44
N LEU A 96 0.21 8.64 19.45
CA LEU A 96 0.21 8.24 18.04
C LEU A 96 1.60 7.95 17.50
N VAL A 97 2.56 8.86 17.75
CA VAL A 97 3.95 8.66 17.32
C VAL A 97 4.54 7.42 17.98
N THR A 98 4.27 7.19 19.27
CA THR A 98 4.72 5.98 19.96
C THR A 98 4.12 4.72 19.33
N ALA A 99 2.81 4.71 19.04
CA ALA A 99 2.17 3.59 18.36
C ALA A 99 2.78 3.32 16.97
N VAL A 100 3.08 4.39 16.20
CA VAL A 100 3.76 4.29 14.91
C VAL A 100 5.16 3.69 15.05
N LEU A 101 5.96 4.10 16.03
CA LEU A 101 7.31 3.56 16.21
C LEU A 101 7.30 2.06 16.57
N PHE A 102 6.24 1.58 17.20
CA PHE A 102 6.13 0.19 17.64
C PHE A 102 5.35 -0.73 16.69
N HIS A 103 4.56 -0.22 15.74
CA HIS A 103 3.65 -1.06 14.93
C HIS A 103 4.37 -2.21 14.21
N ASP A 104 5.54 -1.90 13.64
CA ASP A 104 6.32 -2.79 12.79
C ASP A 104 7.67 -3.23 13.38
N ILE A 105 7.95 -2.90 14.64
CA ILE A 105 9.24 -3.22 15.27
C ILE A 105 9.54 -4.72 15.31
N GLY A 106 8.51 -5.55 15.28
CA GLY A 106 8.62 -7.01 15.23
C GLY A 106 8.94 -7.59 13.85
N LYS A 107 9.07 -6.76 12.80
CA LYS A 107 9.44 -7.23 11.47
C LYS A 107 10.85 -7.83 11.49
N GLY A 108 11.03 -8.93 10.76
CA GLY A 108 12.29 -9.68 10.69
C GLY A 108 12.53 -10.23 9.29
N GLY A 109 13.60 -11.03 9.14
CA GLY A 109 14.01 -11.62 7.86
C GLY A 109 12.97 -12.53 7.19
N GLU A 110 11.93 -12.96 7.91
CA GLU A 110 10.85 -13.79 7.35
C GLU A 110 9.99 -13.11 6.28
N ILE A 111 10.04 -11.79 6.20
CA ILE A 111 9.33 -10.96 5.21
C ILE A 111 10.29 -10.06 4.43
N ASP A 112 11.59 -10.32 4.55
CA ASP A 112 12.61 -9.54 3.85
C ASP A 112 12.74 -10.03 2.41
N ASP A 113 12.37 -9.17 1.47
CA ASP A 113 12.47 -9.40 0.03
C ASP A 113 13.92 -9.68 -0.41
N SER A 114 14.91 -9.22 0.37
CA SER A 114 16.32 -9.45 0.10
C SER A 114 16.74 -10.91 0.34
N THR A 115 15.96 -11.65 1.14
CA THR A 115 16.19 -13.07 1.42
C THR A 115 15.19 -13.91 0.62
N PRO A 116 15.62 -14.64 -0.42
CA PRO A 116 14.71 -15.46 -1.23
C PRO A 116 14.22 -16.66 -0.42
N VAL A 117 13.09 -16.51 0.27
CA VAL A 117 12.47 -17.61 1.00
C VAL A 117 11.10 -17.94 0.40
N ASN A 118 10.98 -19.17 -0.10
CA ASN A 118 9.72 -19.74 -0.57
C ASN A 118 8.81 -20.09 0.62
N PHE A 119 8.23 -19.09 1.27
CA PHE A 119 7.21 -19.34 2.29
C PHE A 119 5.84 -19.59 1.65
N ARG A 120 5.24 -20.75 1.92
CA ARG A 120 3.81 -20.97 1.63
C ARG A 120 2.98 -20.22 2.65
N LEU A 121 2.19 -19.26 2.19
CA LEU A 121 1.23 -18.53 3.03
C LEU A 121 0.17 -19.49 3.57
N LYS A 122 -0.03 -19.48 4.89
CA LYS A 122 -1.06 -20.28 5.57
C LYS A 122 -1.99 -19.38 6.35
N ALA A 123 -3.28 -19.46 6.04
CA ALA A 123 -4.31 -18.87 6.87
C ALA A 123 -4.38 -19.63 8.21
N LYS A 124 -4.30 -18.89 9.31
CA LYS A 124 -4.44 -19.40 10.68
C LYS A 124 -5.41 -18.52 11.45
N LYS A 125 -5.81 -18.98 12.64
CA LYS A 125 -6.46 -18.11 13.62
C LYS A 125 -5.42 -17.14 14.22
N PRO A 126 -5.82 -15.89 14.55
CA PRO A 126 -4.95 -14.99 15.32
C PRO A 126 -4.50 -15.64 16.63
N PRO A 127 -3.21 -15.52 17.01
CA PRO A 127 -2.72 -16.04 18.28
C PRO A 127 -3.43 -15.43 19.49
N LYS A 128 -3.51 -16.17 20.61
CA LYS A 128 -4.14 -15.72 21.86
C LYS A 128 -3.62 -14.37 22.36
N LEU A 129 -2.34 -14.07 22.11
CA LEU A 129 -1.74 -12.78 22.47
C LEU A 129 -2.47 -11.62 21.79
N LEU A 130 -2.82 -11.75 20.50
CA LEU A 130 -3.55 -10.72 19.77
C LEU A 130 -5.02 -10.64 20.19
N GLN A 131 -5.61 -11.77 20.59
CA GLN A 131 -6.98 -11.82 21.10
C GLN A 131 -7.15 -11.06 22.42
N LYS A 132 -6.09 -10.97 23.25
CA LYS A 132 -6.06 -10.13 24.46
C LYS A 132 -6.37 -8.66 24.14
N TYR A 133 -6.04 -8.23 22.92
CA TYR A 133 -6.20 -6.88 22.40
C TYR A 133 -7.29 -6.80 21.33
N SER A 134 -8.35 -7.60 21.49
CA SER A 134 -9.58 -7.53 20.67
C SER A 134 -9.44 -7.88 19.19
N VAL A 135 -8.32 -8.49 18.74
CA VAL A 135 -8.26 -9.08 17.40
C VAL A 135 -9.21 -10.29 17.35
N PRO A 136 -10.27 -10.26 16.51
CA PRO A 136 -11.30 -11.28 16.55
C PRO A 136 -10.81 -12.58 15.91
N ASP A 137 -11.31 -13.73 16.37
CA ASP A 137 -10.96 -15.08 15.86
C ASP A 137 -11.16 -15.25 14.35
N LYS A 138 -12.08 -14.47 13.77
CA LYS A 138 -12.40 -14.46 12.33
C LYS A 138 -11.47 -13.57 11.50
N ALA A 139 -10.59 -12.79 12.12
CA ALA A 139 -9.64 -11.94 11.40
C ALA A 139 -8.69 -12.81 10.56
N ILE A 140 -8.39 -12.35 9.35
CA ILE A 140 -7.49 -13.04 8.45
C ILE A 140 -6.07 -12.93 9.01
N PHE A 141 -5.51 -14.04 9.50
CA PHE A 141 -4.12 -14.11 9.95
C PHE A 141 -3.28 -14.97 8.99
N LEU A 142 -2.34 -14.36 8.27
CA LEU A 142 -1.51 -15.03 7.28
C LEU A 142 -0.10 -15.26 7.83
N ASP A 143 0.31 -16.52 7.94
CA ASP A 143 1.64 -16.92 8.37
C ASP A 143 2.57 -17.09 7.15
N PRO A 144 3.80 -16.52 7.12
CA PRO A 144 4.47 -15.78 8.20
C PRO A 144 4.18 -14.26 8.22
N ILE A 145 3.44 -13.72 7.25
CA ILE A 145 3.28 -12.26 7.06
C ILE A 145 2.88 -11.53 8.35
N HIS A 146 1.91 -12.03 9.12
CA HIS A 146 1.40 -11.36 10.33
C HIS A 146 2.16 -11.73 11.62
N ARG A 147 3.28 -12.47 11.55
CA ARG A 147 4.09 -12.77 12.74
C ARG A 147 4.68 -11.52 13.39
N HIS A 148 5.03 -10.52 12.58
CA HIS A 148 5.59 -9.27 13.08
C HIS A 148 4.63 -8.59 14.07
N ILE A 149 3.31 -8.63 13.85
CA ILE A 149 2.31 -8.04 14.78
C ILE A 149 2.46 -8.66 16.18
N VAL A 150 2.61 -9.97 16.27
CA VAL A 150 2.78 -10.69 17.55
C VAL A 150 4.07 -10.28 18.24
N LYS A 151 5.16 -10.19 17.47
CA LYS A 151 6.47 -9.75 17.96
C LYS A 151 6.41 -8.28 18.42
N SER A 152 5.80 -7.40 17.63
CA SER A 152 5.61 -5.97 17.94
C SER A 152 4.82 -5.79 19.24
N VAL A 153 3.73 -6.53 19.44
CA VAL A 153 2.95 -6.52 20.69
C VAL A 153 3.80 -6.98 21.87
N ALA A 154 4.56 -8.07 21.73
CA ALA A 154 5.43 -8.55 22.80
C ALA A 154 6.54 -7.54 23.17
N VAL A 155 7.10 -6.85 22.16
CA VAL A 155 8.08 -5.77 22.38
C VAL A 155 7.41 -4.58 23.06
N ALA A 156 6.20 -4.19 22.66
CA ALA A 156 5.44 -3.11 23.29
C ALA A 156 5.08 -3.42 24.76
N GLU A 157 4.67 -4.66 25.07
CA GLU A 157 4.46 -5.12 26.45
C GLU A 157 5.75 -5.05 27.27
N ALA A 158 6.90 -5.45 26.69
CA ALA A 158 8.19 -5.41 27.38
C ALA A 158 8.71 -3.98 27.65
N HIS A 159 8.15 -2.98 26.96
CA HIS A 159 8.44 -1.55 27.19
C HIS A 159 7.41 -0.88 28.11
N ASP A 160 6.52 -1.65 28.75
CA ASP A 160 5.49 -1.15 29.65
C ASP A 160 4.62 -0.05 29.02
N LEU A 161 4.34 -0.14 27.71
CA LEU A 161 3.51 0.84 27.02
C LEU A 161 2.05 0.81 27.51
N PRO A 162 1.35 1.95 27.51
CA PRO A 162 -0.09 2.01 27.77
C PRO A 162 -0.90 1.02 26.93
N LEU A 163 -1.97 0.47 27.52
CA LEU A 163 -2.79 -0.58 26.89
C LEU A 163 -3.38 -0.12 25.56
N GLU A 164 -3.74 1.15 25.45
CA GLU A 164 -4.30 1.79 24.26
C GLU A 164 -3.30 1.78 23.10
N ILE A 165 -2.00 1.98 23.39
CA ILE A 165 -0.94 1.91 22.39
C ILE A 165 -0.71 0.47 21.95
N ILE A 166 -0.68 -0.48 22.89
CA ILE A 166 -0.50 -1.90 22.57
C ILE A 166 -1.70 -2.43 21.75
N GLU A 167 -2.92 -1.98 22.07
CA GLU A 167 -4.13 -2.28 21.32
C GLU A 167 -4.03 -1.77 19.87
N ALA A 168 -3.59 -0.52 19.67
CA ALA A 168 -3.34 0.02 18.35
C ALA A 168 -2.33 -0.80 17.55
N VAL A 169 -1.20 -1.16 18.17
CA VAL A 169 -0.18 -2.03 17.57
C VAL A 169 -0.74 -3.41 17.22
N ALA A 170 -1.61 -3.99 18.06
CA ALA A 170 -2.21 -5.29 17.78
C ALA A 170 -3.24 -5.25 16.63
N LEU A 171 -3.94 -4.13 16.47
CA LEU A 171 -5.10 -4.01 15.58
C LEU A 171 -4.82 -3.38 14.22
N HIS A 172 -3.69 -2.70 13.99
CA HIS A 172 -3.49 -1.88 12.77
C HIS A 172 -3.74 -2.60 11.42
N HIS A 173 -3.50 -3.91 11.32
CA HIS A 173 -3.82 -4.71 10.12
C HIS A 173 -5.26 -5.22 10.03
N HIS A 174 -6.05 -5.07 11.09
CA HIS A 174 -7.36 -5.70 11.27
C HIS A 174 -8.46 -4.71 11.69
N ILE A 175 -8.10 -3.47 11.96
CA ILE A 175 -8.98 -2.43 12.50
C ILE A 175 -9.96 -1.92 11.45
N LYS A 176 -11.26 -1.94 11.78
CA LYS A 176 -12.27 -1.31 10.94
C LYS A 176 -12.17 0.21 11.09
N ILE A 177 -11.91 0.91 9.99
CA ILE A 177 -11.85 2.37 9.94
C ILE A 177 -13.27 2.92 9.74
N THR A 178 -13.72 3.80 10.63
CA THR A 178 -15.04 4.46 10.48
C THR A 178 -14.93 5.76 9.66
N PRO A 179 -16.01 6.19 9.00
CA PRO A 179 -16.01 7.45 8.25
C PRO A 179 -15.62 8.67 9.09
N GLU A 180 -16.03 8.71 10.36
CA GLU A 180 -15.78 9.84 11.25
C GLU A 180 -14.29 10.01 11.56
N VAL A 181 -13.59 8.90 11.86
CA VAL A 181 -12.14 8.94 12.13
C VAL A 181 -11.37 9.26 10.84
N LEU A 182 -11.78 8.68 9.71
CA LEU A 182 -11.14 8.97 8.44
C LEU A 182 -11.29 10.44 8.03
N GLN A 183 -12.45 11.05 8.26
CA GLN A 183 -12.69 12.45 7.94
C GLN A 183 -11.79 13.40 8.75
N ALA A 184 -11.54 13.09 10.02
CA ALA A 184 -10.63 13.88 10.86
C ALA A 184 -9.17 13.84 10.34
N VAL A 185 -8.73 12.68 9.85
CA VAL A 185 -7.40 12.51 9.27
C VAL A 185 -7.31 13.10 7.87
N SER A 186 -8.32 12.89 7.02
CA SER A 186 -8.29 13.29 5.61
C SER A 186 -8.27 14.81 5.44
N GLY A 187 -9.06 15.55 6.22
CA GLY A 187 -9.02 17.01 6.20
C GLY A 187 -7.66 17.56 6.63
N SER A 188 -7.04 16.93 7.63
CA SER A 188 -5.75 17.35 8.18
C SER A 188 -4.56 17.10 7.23
N LEU A 189 -4.60 15.98 6.50
CA LEU A 189 -3.57 15.61 5.53
C LEU A 189 -3.91 16.02 4.09
N ALA A 190 -5.01 16.76 3.89
CA ALA A 190 -5.53 17.14 2.58
C ALA A 190 -5.66 15.96 1.60
N LEU A 191 -6.14 14.80 2.10
CA LEU A 191 -6.33 13.62 1.27
C LEU A 191 -7.49 13.82 0.31
N THR A 192 -7.32 13.36 -0.93
CA THR A 192 -8.42 13.36 -1.92
C THR A 192 -9.51 12.37 -1.51
N SER A 193 -10.73 12.60 -2.01
CA SER A 193 -11.86 11.68 -1.76
C SER A 193 -11.55 10.25 -2.23
N PHE A 194 -10.81 10.08 -3.32
CA PHE A 194 -10.43 8.77 -3.85
C PHE A 194 -9.47 8.01 -2.94
N ILE A 195 -8.52 8.70 -2.30
CA ILE A 195 -7.65 8.07 -1.29
C ILE A 195 -8.49 7.64 -0.08
N CYS A 196 -9.46 8.46 0.32
CA CYS A 196 -10.37 8.11 1.41
C CYS A 196 -11.23 6.89 1.07
N GLU A 197 -11.77 6.81 -0.15
CA GLU A 197 -12.53 5.66 -0.64
C GLU A 197 -11.64 4.41 -0.73
N ASP A 198 -10.42 4.53 -1.23
CA ASP A 198 -9.46 3.42 -1.29
C ASP A 198 -9.18 2.88 0.12
N ILE A 199 -8.98 3.74 1.12
CA ILE A 199 -8.78 3.33 2.52
C ILE A 199 -10.03 2.63 3.09
N GLN A 200 -11.23 3.15 2.82
CA GLN A 200 -12.49 2.54 3.30
C GLN A 200 -12.77 1.17 2.69
N HIS A 201 -12.38 0.97 1.43
CA HIS A 201 -12.68 -0.24 0.66
C HIS A 201 -11.47 -1.19 0.52
N TYR A 202 -10.33 -0.87 1.13
CA TYR A 202 -9.16 -1.74 1.10
C TYR A 202 -9.45 -3.01 1.90
N ARG A 203 -9.54 -4.17 1.24
CA ARG A 203 -9.72 -5.51 1.86
C ARG A 203 -10.71 -5.54 3.05
N PRO A 204 -12.00 -5.21 2.85
CA PRO A 204 -12.97 -5.04 3.92
C PRO A 204 -13.19 -6.29 4.80
N SER A 205 -12.90 -7.48 4.27
CA SER A 205 -12.94 -8.74 5.02
C SER A 205 -11.79 -8.88 6.04
N GLN A 206 -10.67 -8.18 5.84
CA GLN A 206 -9.51 -8.14 6.72
C GLN A 206 -9.72 -7.15 7.89
N TYR A 207 -10.39 -6.01 7.63
CA TYR A 207 -10.63 -4.94 8.59
C TYR A 207 -11.97 -5.11 9.32
N CYS A 208 -11.98 -6.03 10.29
CA CYS A 208 -13.20 -6.51 10.94
C CYS A 208 -13.25 -6.27 12.46
N ALA A 209 -12.16 -5.79 13.05
CA ALA A 209 -12.07 -5.53 14.48
C ALA A 209 -12.63 -4.15 14.81
N SER A 210 -13.39 -4.06 15.90
CA SER A 210 -13.67 -2.78 16.55
C SER A 210 -12.48 -2.45 17.45
N GLY A 211 -12.05 -1.18 17.46
CA GLY A 211 -10.96 -0.73 18.32
C GLY A 211 -10.97 0.79 18.47
N SER A 212 -10.01 1.29 19.25
CA SER A 212 -9.88 2.71 19.55
C SER A 212 -9.68 3.59 18.30
N SER A 213 -9.95 4.89 18.45
CA SER A 213 -9.62 5.89 17.43
C SER A 213 -8.11 5.90 17.12
N LEU A 214 -7.27 5.65 18.13
CA LEU A 214 -5.80 5.54 17.96
C LEU A 214 -5.44 4.38 17.03
N ALA A 215 -6.02 3.19 17.25
CA ALA A 215 -5.84 2.03 16.36
C ALA A 215 -6.29 2.33 14.93
N GLN A 216 -7.41 3.03 14.77
CA GLN A 216 -7.93 3.40 13.46
C GLN A 216 -7.02 4.40 12.73
N VAL A 217 -6.53 5.45 13.42
CA VAL A 217 -5.60 6.40 12.82
C VAL A 217 -4.27 5.74 12.46
N LEU A 218 -3.75 4.85 13.30
CA LEU A 218 -2.56 4.05 12.97
C LEU A 218 -2.79 3.21 11.70
N GLY A 219 -3.93 2.53 11.60
CA GLY A 219 -4.31 1.77 10.41
C GLY A 219 -4.47 2.63 9.15
N ILE A 220 -5.02 3.85 9.28
CA ILE A 220 -5.11 4.82 8.18
C ILE A 220 -3.72 5.20 7.69
N LEU A 221 -2.79 5.54 8.60
CA LEU A 221 -1.44 5.96 8.23
C LEU A 221 -0.65 4.83 7.55
N ASP A 222 -0.78 3.60 8.03
CA ASP A 222 -0.13 2.42 7.42
C ASP A 222 -0.68 2.16 6.01
N GLN A 223 -2.01 2.17 5.85
CA GLN A 223 -2.64 2.04 4.55
C GLN A 223 -2.26 3.17 3.59
N LEU A 224 -2.17 4.42 4.07
CA LEU A 224 -1.76 5.55 3.27
C LEU A 224 -0.32 5.37 2.76
N CYS A 225 0.60 4.91 3.61
CA CYS A 225 1.96 4.56 3.17
C CYS A 225 1.96 3.38 2.18
N ALA A 226 1.09 2.39 2.34
CA ALA A 226 0.95 1.30 1.37
C ALA A 226 0.40 1.78 0.01
N ILE A 227 -0.55 2.73 0.01
CA ILE A 227 -1.09 3.39 -1.18
C ILE A 227 0.04 4.21 -1.85
N GLU A 228 0.69 5.08 -1.09
CA GLU A 228 1.80 5.91 -1.57
C GLU A 228 2.96 5.08 -2.12
N ARG A 229 3.23 3.89 -1.57
CA ARG A 229 4.25 2.98 -2.13
C ARG A 229 3.87 2.42 -3.49
N ARG A 230 2.58 2.16 -3.75
CA ARG A 230 2.10 1.70 -5.06
C ARG A 230 2.23 2.81 -6.11
N PHE A 231 1.93 4.03 -5.70
CA PHE A 231 1.98 5.21 -6.57
C PHE A 231 3.29 5.98 -6.47
N GLY A 232 4.22 5.50 -5.65
CA GLY A 232 5.45 6.15 -5.26
C GLY A 232 6.36 6.27 -6.45
N GLY A 233 6.20 7.38 -7.14
CA GLY A 233 6.94 7.65 -8.32
C GLY A 233 8.37 7.99 -8.00
N LYS A 234 9.28 7.23 -8.58
CA LYS A 234 10.67 7.68 -8.64
C LYS A 234 10.69 8.77 -9.69
N VAL A 235 10.62 10.03 -9.27
CA VAL A 235 10.81 11.20 -10.14
C VAL A 235 12.25 11.16 -10.67
N TYR A 236 12.42 10.49 -11.79
CA TYR A 236 13.67 10.46 -12.51
C TYR A 236 13.64 11.56 -13.57
N LEU A 237 14.18 12.73 -13.24
CA LEU A 237 14.36 13.86 -14.18
C LEU A 237 15.36 13.54 -15.34
N SER A 238 15.80 12.28 -15.49
CA SER A 238 16.85 11.86 -16.43
C SER A 238 16.54 10.58 -17.23
N VAL A 239 15.29 10.13 -17.32
CA VAL A 239 14.98 8.81 -17.89
C VAL A 239 14.16 8.86 -19.18
N GLU A 240 14.41 7.82 -20.01
CA GLU A 240 13.68 7.40 -21.20
C GLU A 240 12.16 7.70 -21.13
N PRO A 241 11.54 8.19 -22.22
CA PRO A 241 10.14 8.63 -22.27
C PRO A 241 9.14 7.64 -21.65
N ASP A 242 9.38 6.35 -21.80
CA ASP A 242 8.53 5.28 -21.27
C ASP A 242 8.39 5.30 -19.74
N LYS A 243 9.45 5.65 -19.00
CA LYS A 243 9.37 5.73 -17.53
C LYS A 243 8.74 7.04 -17.07
N MET A 244 8.95 8.13 -17.82
CA MET A 244 8.24 9.39 -17.57
C MET A 244 6.73 9.22 -17.75
N GLU A 245 6.30 8.44 -18.75
CA GLU A 245 4.90 8.10 -18.98
C GLU A 245 4.32 7.27 -17.82
N ASP A 246 5.03 6.24 -17.34
CA ASP A 246 4.59 5.44 -16.19
C ASP A 246 4.34 6.32 -14.95
N GLU A 247 5.25 7.25 -14.67
CA GLU A 247 5.14 8.15 -13.52
C GLU A 247 4.05 9.20 -13.68
N LEU A 248 3.93 9.79 -14.88
CA LEU A 248 2.83 10.70 -15.18
C LEU A 248 1.47 10.00 -15.01
N VAL A 249 1.33 8.77 -15.50
CA VAL A 249 0.09 8.00 -15.37
C VAL A 249 -0.24 7.76 -13.90
N LYS A 250 0.73 7.40 -13.05
CA LYS A 250 0.52 7.25 -11.59
C LYS A 250 0.04 8.55 -10.96
N ASP A 251 0.69 9.67 -11.27
CA ASP A 251 0.32 10.97 -10.71
C ASP A 251 -1.08 11.43 -11.16
N LEU A 252 -1.45 11.17 -12.43
CA LEU A 252 -2.77 11.50 -12.97
C LEU A 252 -3.90 10.71 -12.31
N ILE A 253 -3.72 9.41 -12.06
CA ILE A 253 -4.78 8.57 -11.48
C ILE A 253 -5.00 8.77 -9.99
N ILE A 254 -4.01 9.34 -9.28
CA ILE A 254 -4.16 9.71 -7.85
C ILE A 254 -4.53 11.19 -7.66
N GLY A 255 -4.53 11.98 -8.74
CA GLY A 255 -4.85 13.41 -8.72
C GLY A 255 -3.72 14.29 -8.19
N VAL A 256 -2.47 13.84 -8.27
CA VAL A 256 -1.28 14.68 -8.02
C VAL A 256 -0.94 15.52 -9.25
N ALA A 257 -1.16 14.97 -10.44
CA ALA A 257 -1.05 15.68 -11.72
C ALA A 257 -2.43 15.86 -12.36
N ASP A 258 -2.55 16.84 -13.26
CA ASP A 258 -3.76 17.14 -14.02
C ASP A 258 -3.43 17.45 -15.50
N SER A 259 -4.42 17.97 -16.25
CA SER A 259 -4.27 18.33 -17.66
C SER A 259 -3.29 19.47 -17.94
N THR A 260 -2.73 20.10 -16.90
CA THR A 260 -1.73 21.17 -17.00
C THR A 260 -0.30 20.67 -16.75
N ASP A 261 -0.11 19.38 -16.47
CA ASP A 261 1.21 18.81 -16.19
C ASP A 261 2.14 18.93 -17.42
N PRO A 262 3.33 19.54 -17.29
CA PRO A 262 4.23 19.77 -18.43
C PRO A 262 4.76 18.49 -19.07
N ARG A 263 4.71 17.34 -18.38
CA ARG A 263 5.12 16.04 -18.95
C ARG A 263 4.18 15.57 -20.06
N LEU A 264 2.93 16.03 -20.08
CA LEU A 264 1.95 15.72 -21.13
C LEU A 264 2.46 16.20 -22.50
N GLU A 265 2.95 17.44 -22.57
CA GLU A 265 3.53 18.01 -23.79
C GLU A 265 4.78 17.23 -24.24
N LEU A 266 5.68 16.90 -23.30
CA LEU A 266 6.91 16.15 -23.57
C LEU A 266 6.65 14.74 -24.10
N LEU A 267 5.54 14.11 -23.69
CA LEU A 267 5.15 12.77 -24.12
C LEU A 267 4.27 12.75 -25.37
N GLU A 268 3.90 13.93 -25.89
CA GLU A 268 2.92 14.11 -26.97
C GLU A 268 1.57 13.44 -26.62
N VAL A 269 1.16 13.60 -25.36
CA VAL A 269 -0.10 13.10 -24.80
C VAL A 269 -1.01 14.31 -24.57
N ASP A 270 -2.20 14.29 -25.14
CA ASP A 270 -3.18 15.37 -25.08
C ASP A 270 -4.39 14.90 -24.26
N LEU A 271 -4.48 15.38 -23.01
CA LEU A 271 -5.54 15.04 -22.06
C LEU A 271 -6.24 16.31 -21.59
N CYS A 272 -7.57 16.29 -21.58
CA CYS A 272 -8.43 17.33 -21.03
C CYS A 272 -8.80 17.10 -19.54
N GLY A 273 -8.34 16.00 -18.94
CA GLY A 273 -8.51 15.65 -17.53
C GLY A 273 -9.77 14.84 -17.23
N THR A 274 -10.64 14.66 -18.22
CA THR A 274 -11.89 13.89 -18.06
C THR A 274 -11.76 12.46 -18.55
N GLU A 275 -10.62 12.04 -19.09
CA GLU A 275 -10.41 10.81 -19.85
C GLU A 275 -10.85 9.53 -19.14
N SER A 276 -11.28 8.57 -19.94
CA SER A 276 -11.65 7.24 -19.46
C SER A 276 -10.42 6.42 -19.10
N VAL A 277 -10.59 5.53 -18.13
CA VAL A 277 -9.48 4.73 -17.60
C VAL A 277 -9.79 3.25 -17.76
N ILE A 278 -8.83 2.49 -18.31
CA ILE A 278 -8.81 1.03 -18.30
C ILE A 278 -7.73 0.60 -17.30
N LEU A 279 -8.10 -0.22 -16.34
CA LEU A 279 -7.17 -0.91 -15.48
C LEU A 279 -7.12 -2.38 -15.89
N LEU A 280 -5.92 -2.87 -16.18
CA LEU A 280 -5.61 -4.27 -16.42
C LEU A 280 -4.76 -4.81 -15.28
N ASP A 281 -5.05 -6.02 -14.84
CA ASP A 281 -4.24 -6.74 -13.85
C ASP A 281 -3.99 -8.17 -14.30
N LEU A 282 -2.74 -8.64 -14.25
CA LEU A 282 -2.36 -9.96 -14.75
C LEU A 282 -2.84 -11.06 -13.79
N CYS A 283 -3.64 -11.99 -14.30
CA CYS A 283 -4.16 -13.10 -13.51
C CYS A 283 -3.02 -14.00 -13.02
N SER A 284 -2.99 -14.27 -11.71
CA SER A 284 -2.03 -15.18 -11.06
C SER A 284 -0.55 -14.80 -11.27
N PHE A 285 -0.23 -13.53 -11.48
CA PHE A 285 1.15 -13.10 -11.71
C PHE A 285 2.08 -13.40 -10.52
N GLY A 286 1.56 -13.37 -9.29
CA GLY A 286 2.33 -13.82 -8.12
C GLY A 286 2.91 -15.23 -8.25
N ALA A 287 2.16 -16.18 -8.86
CA ALA A 287 2.68 -17.52 -9.13
C ALA A 287 3.74 -17.54 -10.24
N TYR A 288 3.61 -16.65 -11.24
CA TYR A 288 4.62 -16.45 -12.26
C TYR A 288 5.94 -15.94 -11.64
N VAL A 289 5.87 -14.95 -10.76
CA VAL A 289 7.03 -14.41 -10.02
C VAL A 289 7.74 -15.49 -9.19
N CYS A 290 7.00 -16.37 -8.51
CA CYS A 290 7.61 -17.45 -7.72
C CYS A 290 8.37 -18.51 -8.54
N THR A 291 8.17 -18.56 -9.86
CA THR A 291 8.73 -19.60 -10.74
C THR A 291 9.73 -19.06 -11.77
N HIS A 292 9.93 -17.74 -11.81
CA HIS A 292 10.78 -17.07 -12.79
C HIS A 292 11.78 -16.13 -12.09
N SER A 293 12.90 -15.87 -12.76
CA SER A 293 13.86 -14.88 -12.27
C SER A 293 13.31 -13.45 -12.38
N GLU A 294 13.82 -12.54 -11.54
CA GLU A 294 13.46 -11.12 -11.60
C GLU A 294 13.67 -10.52 -13.00
N TYR A 295 14.73 -10.92 -13.71
CA TYR A 295 14.97 -10.49 -15.08
C TYR A 295 13.82 -10.90 -16.03
N GLN A 296 13.31 -12.14 -15.91
CA GLN A 296 12.19 -12.60 -16.71
C GLN A 296 10.88 -11.90 -16.33
N VAL A 297 10.65 -11.68 -15.03
CA VAL A 297 9.50 -10.92 -14.53
C VAL A 297 9.49 -9.51 -15.12
N GLN A 298 10.62 -8.80 -15.06
CA GLN A 298 10.74 -7.46 -15.61
C GLN A 298 10.63 -7.45 -17.14
N ALA A 299 11.18 -8.45 -17.83
CA ALA A 299 11.05 -8.59 -19.28
C ALA A 299 9.58 -8.77 -19.71
N VAL A 300 8.80 -9.59 -18.99
CA VAL A 300 7.37 -9.77 -19.25
C VAL A 300 6.60 -8.48 -19.00
N LYS A 301 6.85 -7.78 -17.88
CA LYS A 301 6.21 -6.48 -17.62
C LYS A 301 6.46 -5.49 -18.76
N LYS A 302 7.71 -5.40 -19.22
CA LYS A 302 8.11 -4.55 -20.34
C LYS A 302 7.43 -4.97 -21.66
N ASP A 303 7.35 -6.26 -21.95
CA ASP A 303 6.68 -6.75 -23.17
C ASP A 303 5.17 -6.49 -23.14
N VAL A 304 4.51 -6.69 -21.99
CA VAL A 304 3.09 -6.34 -21.80
C VAL A 304 2.88 -4.84 -22.03
N LEU A 305 3.67 -3.99 -21.38
CA LEU A 305 3.57 -2.53 -21.50
C LEU A 305 3.76 -2.07 -22.95
N ASN A 306 4.78 -2.59 -23.64
CA ASN A 306 5.03 -2.30 -25.05
C ASN A 306 3.92 -2.82 -25.97
N THR A 307 3.36 -3.98 -25.65
CA THR A 307 2.21 -4.54 -26.37
C THR A 307 1.01 -3.61 -26.25
N ILE A 308 0.68 -3.14 -25.05
CA ILE A 308 -0.41 -2.19 -24.81
C ILE A 308 -0.16 -0.91 -25.63
N ARG A 309 1.01 -0.28 -25.46
CA ARG A 309 1.39 0.95 -26.17
C ARG A 309 1.28 0.80 -27.69
N SER A 310 1.71 -0.33 -28.25
CA SER A 310 1.65 -0.58 -29.70
C SER A 310 0.22 -0.73 -30.25
N LEU A 311 -0.74 -1.11 -29.40
CA LEU A 311 -2.13 -1.35 -29.79
C LEU A 311 -3.04 -0.16 -29.55
N THR A 312 -2.69 0.72 -28.60
CA THR A 312 -3.46 1.92 -28.27
C THR A 312 -2.97 3.15 -29.03
N ARG A 313 -1.70 3.20 -29.44
CA ARG A 313 -1.16 4.29 -30.28
C ARG A 313 -1.61 4.10 -31.74
N VAL A 314 -2.61 4.86 -32.18
CA VAL A 314 -3.02 4.90 -33.59
C VAL A 314 -2.00 5.72 -34.38
N ASN A 315 -1.32 5.10 -35.34
CA ASN A 315 -0.51 5.81 -36.33
C ASN A 315 -1.42 6.74 -37.15
N GLY A 316 -1.37 8.05 -36.90
CA GLY A 316 -1.98 9.06 -37.79
C GLY A 316 -2.62 10.28 -37.13
N SER A 317 -2.81 10.32 -35.81
CA SER A 317 -3.33 11.50 -35.10
C SER A 317 -2.46 11.85 -33.90
N ARG A 318 -2.26 13.15 -33.67
CA ARG A 318 -1.47 13.76 -32.58
C ARG A 318 -1.94 13.46 -31.14
N GLN A 319 -2.86 12.51 -30.94
CA GLN A 319 -3.43 12.18 -29.63
C GLN A 319 -3.09 10.73 -29.31
N LYS A 320 -2.08 10.54 -28.44
CA LYS A 320 -1.70 9.24 -27.89
C LYS A 320 -2.44 9.00 -26.58
N ASP A 321 -2.95 7.79 -26.38
CA ASP A 321 -3.38 7.33 -25.06
C ASP A 321 -2.17 7.29 -24.11
N ALA A 322 -2.36 7.65 -22.84
CA ALA A 322 -1.32 7.54 -21.83
C ALA A 322 -1.33 6.11 -21.25
N VAL A 323 -0.19 5.44 -21.26
CA VAL A 323 -0.09 4.04 -20.80
C VAL A 323 1.03 3.89 -19.77
N GLY A 324 0.69 3.35 -18.60
CA GLY A 324 1.62 3.21 -17.50
C GLY A 324 1.51 1.89 -16.73
N LEU A 325 2.64 1.40 -16.22
CA LEU A 325 2.70 0.39 -15.17
C LEU A 325 2.57 1.08 -13.80
N ILE A 326 1.48 0.80 -13.08
CA ILE A 326 1.13 1.51 -11.84
C ILE A 326 1.27 0.65 -10.58
N GLY A 327 1.59 -0.64 -10.74
CA GLY A 327 1.74 -1.59 -9.65
C GLY A 327 2.69 -2.73 -10.00
N GLY A 328 2.63 -3.82 -9.23
CA GLY A 328 3.45 -5.01 -9.50
C GLY A 328 3.12 -5.63 -10.87
N ASP A 329 1.84 -5.76 -11.16
CA ASP A 329 1.23 -6.43 -12.31
C ASP A 329 0.02 -5.66 -12.89
N GLU A 330 -0.17 -4.42 -12.43
CA GLU A 330 -1.28 -3.54 -12.78
C GLU A 330 -0.86 -2.50 -13.84
N PHE A 331 -1.59 -2.45 -14.95
CA PHE A 331 -1.35 -1.56 -16.08
C PHE A 331 -2.57 -0.66 -16.32
N VAL A 332 -2.32 0.61 -16.61
CA VAL A 332 -3.37 1.60 -16.88
C VAL A 332 -3.28 2.14 -18.29
N ILE A 333 -4.44 2.35 -18.90
CA ILE A 333 -4.62 3.10 -20.14
C ILE A 333 -5.57 4.27 -19.85
N ILE A 334 -5.10 5.50 -20.06
CA ILE A 334 -5.91 6.72 -20.02
C ILE A 334 -6.22 7.12 -21.46
N THR A 335 -7.49 7.18 -21.81
CA THR A 335 -7.94 7.34 -23.20
C THR A 335 -9.14 8.28 -23.32
N PRO A 336 -9.24 9.09 -24.40
CA PRO A 336 -10.40 9.95 -24.63
C PRO A 336 -11.65 9.14 -25.02
N VAL A 337 -11.55 7.83 -25.25
CA VAL A 337 -12.65 6.97 -25.67
C VAL A 337 -13.73 6.88 -24.58
N LYS A 338 -14.92 7.42 -24.87
CA LYS A 338 -16.09 7.42 -23.96
C LYS A 338 -17.12 6.33 -24.22
N SER A 339 -17.05 5.64 -25.36
CA SER A 339 -18.03 4.62 -25.74
C SER A 339 -17.70 3.27 -25.12
N ILE A 340 -18.62 2.69 -24.35
CA ILE A 340 -18.48 1.34 -23.77
C ILE A 340 -18.13 0.31 -24.85
N GLN A 341 -18.80 0.33 -26.00
CA GLN A 341 -18.55 -0.62 -27.09
C GLN A 341 -17.14 -0.48 -27.68
N ALA A 342 -16.64 0.75 -27.78
CA ALA A 342 -15.27 0.99 -28.26
C ALA A 342 -14.24 0.53 -27.22
N MET A 343 -14.52 0.77 -25.94
CA MET A 343 -13.68 0.31 -24.83
C MET A 343 -13.60 -1.22 -24.77
N GLU A 344 -14.72 -1.92 -24.91
CA GLU A 344 -14.74 -3.38 -24.96
C GLU A 344 -13.89 -3.93 -26.12
N LYS A 345 -13.92 -3.27 -27.29
CA LYS A 345 -13.04 -3.62 -28.41
C LYS A 345 -11.56 -3.40 -28.09
N ILE A 346 -11.20 -2.29 -27.45
CA ILE A 346 -9.83 -2.01 -27.02
C ILE A 346 -9.38 -3.07 -26.01
N VAL A 347 -10.18 -3.33 -24.99
CA VAL A 347 -9.93 -4.35 -23.97
C VAL A 347 -9.74 -5.73 -24.59
N HIS A 348 -10.65 -6.15 -25.49
CA HIS A 348 -10.55 -7.45 -26.13
C HIS A 348 -9.27 -7.58 -26.96
N ARG A 349 -8.93 -6.54 -27.74
CA ARG A 349 -7.70 -6.50 -28.55
C ARG A 349 -6.44 -6.57 -27.68
N VAL A 350 -6.37 -5.76 -26.63
CA VAL A 350 -5.21 -5.70 -25.73
C VAL A 350 -5.04 -7.02 -24.97
N THR A 351 -6.10 -7.51 -24.32
CA THR A 351 -6.04 -8.75 -23.53
C THR A 351 -5.73 -9.98 -24.38
N SER A 352 -6.28 -10.05 -25.60
CA SER A 352 -5.96 -11.14 -26.53
C SER A 352 -4.50 -11.12 -26.98
N ALA A 353 -3.94 -9.93 -27.23
CA ALA A 353 -2.54 -9.78 -27.60
C ALA A 353 -1.59 -10.13 -26.44
N ILE A 354 -1.90 -9.67 -25.22
CA ILE A 354 -1.14 -10.03 -24.01
C ILE A 354 -1.14 -11.54 -23.82
N LYS A 355 -2.31 -12.18 -23.89
CA LYS A 355 -2.43 -13.64 -23.77
C LYS A 355 -1.65 -14.38 -24.85
N THR A 356 -1.69 -13.89 -26.09
CA THR A 356 -0.98 -14.52 -27.21
C THR A 356 0.53 -14.43 -27.03
N ARG A 357 1.05 -13.30 -26.54
CA ARG A 357 2.49 -13.09 -26.38
C ARG A 357 3.08 -13.70 -25.11
N THR A 358 2.34 -13.64 -24.00
CA THR A 358 2.85 -13.98 -22.67
C THR A 358 2.23 -15.24 -22.07
N GLY A 359 1.11 -15.72 -22.61
CA GLY A 359 0.29 -16.78 -22.02
C GLY A 359 -0.57 -16.33 -20.82
N LEU A 360 -0.41 -15.10 -20.34
CA LEU A 360 -1.11 -14.58 -19.17
C LEU A 360 -2.50 -14.03 -19.56
N ASN A 361 -3.49 -14.25 -18.70
CA ASN A 361 -4.80 -13.60 -18.80
C ASN A 361 -4.81 -12.31 -17.98
N CYS A 362 -5.79 -11.45 -18.20
CA CYS A 362 -5.95 -10.21 -17.42
C CYS A 362 -7.36 -10.10 -16.83
N HIS A 363 -7.45 -9.68 -15.57
CA HIS A 363 -8.64 -9.02 -15.05
C HIS A 363 -8.66 -7.59 -15.56
N VAL A 364 -9.86 -7.10 -15.90
CA VAL A 364 -10.02 -5.76 -16.46
C VAL A 364 -11.21 -5.07 -15.81
N GLY A 365 -11.03 -3.79 -15.49
CA GLY A 365 -12.10 -2.85 -15.18
C GLY A 365 -11.91 -1.55 -15.94
N PHE A 366 -12.99 -0.82 -16.18
CA PHE A 366 -12.93 0.50 -16.80
C PHE A 366 -13.97 1.46 -16.21
N GLY A 367 -13.63 2.74 -16.15
CA GLY A 367 -14.46 3.81 -15.58
C GLY A 367 -14.68 4.98 -16.52
N PHE A 368 -15.81 5.68 -16.31
CA PHE A 368 -16.20 6.90 -17.00
C PHE A 368 -16.83 7.85 -16.01
N GLY A 369 -16.64 9.15 -16.21
CA GLY A 369 -16.96 10.11 -15.18
C GLY A 369 -16.28 11.44 -15.44
N SER A 370 -16.23 12.25 -14.40
CA SER A 370 -15.90 13.67 -14.50
C SER A 370 -14.41 13.95 -14.58
N ASN A 371 -13.58 13.06 -14.03
CA ASN A 371 -12.13 13.22 -13.99
C ASN A 371 -11.38 11.88 -13.99
N ILE A 372 -10.09 11.90 -14.34
CA ILE A 372 -9.24 10.70 -14.41
C ILE A 372 -9.19 9.92 -13.09
N PRO A 373 -8.95 10.53 -11.91
CA PRO A 373 -8.94 9.80 -10.63
C PRO A 373 -10.24 9.04 -10.33
N GLU A 374 -11.40 9.67 -10.55
CA GLU A 374 -12.71 9.03 -10.39
C GLU A 374 -12.85 7.82 -11.31
N ASN A 375 -12.44 7.99 -12.57
CA ASN A 375 -12.52 6.95 -13.58
C ASN A 375 -11.60 5.77 -13.25
N PHE A 376 -10.43 6.05 -12.69
CA PHE A 376 -9.52 5.01 -12.19
C PHE A 376 -10.13 4.27 -10.99
N HIS A 377 -10.68 4.97 -10.00
CA HIS A 377 -11.32 4.34 -8.84
C HIS A 377 -12.48 3.42 -9.27
N GLN A 378 -13.36 3.90 -10.16
CA GLN A 378 -14.43 3.07 -10.73
C GLN A 378 -13.89 1.83 -11.46
N ALA A 379 -12.82 1.98 -12.26
CA ALA A 379 -12.18 0.87 -12.95
C ALA A 379 -11.67 -0.18 -11.94
N ARG A 380 -11.04 0.27 -10.86
CA ARG A 380 -10.51 -0.56 -9.78
C ARG A 380 -11.61 -1.33 -9.04
N CYS A 381 -12.69 -0.65 -8.66
CA CYS A 381 -13.83 -1.28 -8.00
C CYS A 381 -14.45 -2.40 -8.86
N LYS A 382 -14.66 -2.16 -10.16
CA LYS A 382 -15.14 -3.19 -11.09
C LYS A 382 -14.17 -4.36 -11.23
N LEU A 383 -12.88 -4.09 -11.25
CA LEU A 383 -11.85 -5.12 -11.36
C LEU A 383 -11.83 -6.00 -10.10
N ASN A 384 -11.90 -5.41 -8.91
CA ASN A 384 -11.93 -6.13 -7.63
C ASN A 384 -13.18 -7.02 -7.50
N LEU A 385 -14.37 -6.54 -7.89
CA LEU A 385 -15.59 -7.34 -7.92
C LEU A 385 -15.45 -8.60 -8.80
N ARG A 386 -14.72 -8.49 -9.91
CA ARG A 386 -14.45 -9.63 -10.80
C ARG A 386 -13.42 -10.61 -10.22
N LYS A 387 -12.48 -10.14 -9.39
CA LYS A 387 -11.50 -11.00 -8.68
C LYS A 387 -12.17 -11.84 -7.58
N ASP A 388 -13.14 -11.26 -6.89
CA ASP A 388 -13.82 -11.90 -5.75
C ASP A 388 -14.94 -12.87 -6.17
N GLY A 389 -15.16 -13.07 -7.47
CA GLY A 389 -16.13 -14.04 -8.00
C GLY A 389 -17.60 -13.64 -7.78
N THR A 390 -17.88 -12.43 -7.32
CA THR A 390 -19.23 -11.91 -7.07
C THR A 390 -19.80 -11.20 -8.29
N GLN A 391 -19.92 -11.92 -9.41
CA GLN A 391 -21.00 -11.70 -10.38
C GLN A 391 -21.18 -12.97 -11.22
N ARG A 392 -22.35 -13.61 -11.03
CA ARG A 392 -22.95 -14.44 -12.08
C ARG A 392 -23.11 -13.54 -13.32
N PRO A 393 -22.89 -14.06 -14.54
CA PRO A 393 -23.26 -13.32 -15.74
C PRO A 393 -24.78 -13.13 -15.70
N ASP A 394 -25.24 -12.03 -16.29
CA ASP A 394 -26.64 -11.58 -16.37
C ASP A 394 -27.09 -10.63 -15.24
N ALA A 395 -26.70 -9.35 -15.36
CA ALA A 395 -27.61 -8.20 -15.24
C ALA A 395 -26.81 -6.88 -15.30
N ILE A 396 -26.77 -6.28 -16.49
CA ILE A 396 -26.51 -4.85 -16.63
C ILE A 396 -27.77 -4.15 -16.13
N HIS A 397 -27.71 -3.48 -14.98
CA HIS A 397 -28.67 -2.44 -14.63
C HIS A 397 -27.94 -1.11 -14.43
N PRO A 398 -28.40 -0.04 -15.10
CA PRO A 398 -27.83 1.29 -14.95
C PRO A 398 -28.23 1.87 -13.59
N VAL A 399 -27.23 2.30 -12.81
CA VAL A 399 -27.49 3.16 -11.66
C VAL A 399 -27.77 4.55 -12.22
N PHE A 400 -29.05 4.93 -12.20
CA PHE A 400 -29.51 6.28 -12.50
C PHE A 400 -28.87 7.27 -11.52
N TYR A 401 -28.17 8.28 -12.03
CA TYR A 401 -27.97 9.52 -11.29
C TYR A 401 -29.33 10.21 -11.16
N GLY A 402 -29.86 10.23 -9.94
CA GLY A 402 -31.02 11.02 -9.60
C GLY A 402 -30.66 12.51 -9.65
N ASN A 403 -31.32 13.24 -10.55
CA ASN A 403 -31.41 14.69 -10.51
C ASN A 403 -31.91 15.14 -9.13
N ILE A 404 -31.22 16.11 -8.53
CA ILE A 404 -31.78 16.94 -7.47
C ILE A 404 -31.86 18.35 -8.05
N ASN A 405 -33.10 18.86 -8.14
CA ASN A 405 -33.43 20.26 -8.36
C ASN A 405 -33.01 21.12 -7.17
#